data_AF-A0A972MAM8-F1
#
_entry.id   AF-A0A972MAM8-F1
#
_cell.length_a   1.000
_cell.length_b   1.000
_cell.length_c   1.000
_cell.angle_alpha   90.00
_cell.angle_beta   90.00
_cell.angle_gamma   90.00
#
_symmetry.space_group_name_H-M   'P 1'
#
loop_
_entity.id
_entity.type
_entity.pdbx_description
1 polymer ?
#
loop_
_entity_poly.entity_id
_entity_poly.type
_entity_poly.pdbx_seq_one_letter_code
_entity_poly.pdbx_strand_id
1 'polypeptide(L)'
;AELHGDDEDDAEYGYHLIQNDGATTRMFGENVINTIADGIYHLGYKTTYRDNLVNEDGNKNQTFEDVAWGLEISLKEDIKAGKFINKEYKEIVGTTGTAMDKIVPAIFNDEGLQLRVSTDDMRVAAQNANRMNELLIEAIKETGVAEDKFFSIDDIKKLNEYLVTNYEAEWAELHGDDEKDAETGFHRIQNDGAVSRLDGHNLINTIADGIYHLGYKTKYSDRLVNEDGNKNQTFYSVAYWLNKYLQDELADGRLVK
;
A
#
# COMPACT_ATOMS: atom_id res chain seq x y z
N ALA A 1 1.04 -21.69 -22.41
CA ALA A 1 0.72 -22.37 -23.67
C ALA A 1 1.85 -23.34 -24.06
N GLU A 2 2.93 -22.92 -24.75
CA GLU A 2 3.87 -23.87 -25.38
C GLU A 2 4.64 -24.81 -24.42
N LEU A 3 4.88 -24.40 -23.16
CA LEU A 3 5.54 -25.25 -22.15
C LEU A 3 4.58 -26.06 -21.27
N HIS A 4 3.33 -25.63 -21.13
CA HIS A 4 2.28 -26.37 -20.41
C HIS A 4 1.69 -27.47 -21.27
N GLY A 5 1.51 -27.18 -22.56
CA GLY A 5 0.82 -28.04 -23.51
C GLY A 5 -0.66 -27.72 -23.62
N ASP A 6 -1.32 -28.52 -24.43
CA ASP A 6 -2.74 -28.56 -24.77
C ASP A 6 -3.08 -30.05 -24.92
N ASP A 7 -4.30 -30.46 -24.56
CA ASP A 7 -4.78 -31.84 -24.66
C ASP A 7 -5.94 -32.01 -25.68
N GLU A 8 -6.25 -30.97 -26.46
CA GLU A 8 -7.19 -31.07 -27.58
C GLU A 8 -6.61 -31.82 -28.81
N ASP A 9 -7.50 -32.40 -29.63
CA ASP A 9 -7.21 -33.10 -30.91
C ASP A 9 -6.31 -34.36 -30.86
N ASP A 10 -6.39 -35.17 -29.78
CA ASP A 10 -5.62 -36.42 -29.59
C ASP A 10 -4.09 -36.21 -29.60
N ALA A 11 -3.62 -34.98 -29.35
CA ALA A 11 -2.21 -34.63 -29.41
C ALA A 11 -1.78 -33.91 -28.12
N GLU A 12 -1.34 -34.68 -27.14
CA GLU A 12 -0.75 -34.16 -25.92
C GLU A 12 0.64 -33.57 -26.18
N TYR A 13 0.87 -32.35 -25.69
CA TYR A 13 2.20 -31.74 -25.66
C TYR A 13 2.53 -31.27 -24.25
N GLY A 14 3.79 -30.92 -23.98
CA GLY A 14 4.20 -30.31 -22.70
C GLY A 14 3.98 -31.21 -21.48
N TYR A 15 3.35 -30.67 -20.44
CA TYR A 15 3.06 -31.35 -19.17
C TYR A 15 1.92 -32.37 -19.28
N HIS A 16 1.01 -32.21 -20.25
CA HIS A 16 -0.10 -33.13 -20.45
C HIS A 16 0.34 -34.54 -20.84
N LEU A 17 1.54 -34.71 -21.42
CA LEU A 17 2.17 -36.01 -21.75
C LEU A 17 2.34 -36.98 -20.56
N ILE A 18 2.23 -36.48 -19.33
CA ILE A 18 2.35 -37.30 -18.11
C ILE A 18 1.14 -37.15 -17.19
N GLN A 19 0.25 -36.21 -17.49
CA GLN A 19 -0.97 -35.98 -16.73
C GLN A 19 -2.02 -37.00 -17.15
N ASN A 20 -2.76 -37.56 -16.18
CA ASN A 20 -3.74 -38.64 -16.39
C ASN A 20 -3.18 -39.97 -16.97
N ASP A 21 -1.89 -40.02 -17.27
CA ASP A 21 -1.16 -41.19 -17.81
C ASP A 21 -0.53 -42.09 -16.73
N GLY A 22 -1.32 -42.39 -15.69
CA GLY A 22 -0.97 -43.39 -14.68
C GLY A 22 -0.03 -42.91 -13.58
N ALA A 23 0.21 -41.60 -13.46
CA ALA A 23 0.91 -41.02 -12.32
C ALA A 23 0.15 -41.33 -11.00
N THR A 24 0.83 -41.97 -10.05
CA THR A 24 0.26 -42.35 -8.73
C THR A 24 1.01 -41.75 -7.56
N THR A 25 2.09 -41.02 -7.81
CA THR A 25 2.87 -40.34 -6.77
C THR A 25 1.96 -39.38 -6.01
N ARG A 26 1.91 -39.54 -4.69
CA ARG A 26 1.12 -38.68 -3.81
C ARG A 26 2.00 -37.89 -2.87
N MET A 27 1.61 -36.65 -2.63
CA MET A 27 2.19 -35.80 -1.60
C MET A 27 1.04 -35.18 -0.81
N PHE A 28 1.08 -35.28 0.51
CA PHE A 28 0.03 -34.79 1.42
C PHE A 28 -1.38 -35.34 1.14
N GLY A 29 -1.47 -36.52 0.52
CA GLY A 29 -2.73 -37.18 0.18
C GLY A 29 -3.20 -36.95 -1.25
N GLU A 30 -2.68 -35.91 -1.92
CA GLU A 30 -3.05 -35.53 -3.28
C GLU A 30 -2.12 -36.09 -4.34
N ASN A 31 -2.62 -36.25 -5.57
CA ASN A 31 -1.79 -36.67 -6.70
C ASN A 31 -0.85 -35.53 -7.10
N VAL A 32 0.46 -35.78 -7.03
CA VAL A 32 1.45 -34.74 -7.32
C VAL A 32 1.32 -34.24 -8.74
N ILE A 33 1.14 -35.16 -9.70
CA ILE A 33 1.15 -34.82 -11.12
C ILE A 33 -0.21 -34.25 -11.53
N ASN A 34 -1.29 -34.95 -11.19
CA ASN A 34 -2.63 -34.60 -11.69
C ASN A 34 -3.35 -33.52 -10.87
N THR A 35 -2.78 -33.07 -9.75
CA THR A 35 -3.44 -32.12 -8.86
C THR A 35 -2.50 -30.99 -8.45
N ILE A 36 -1.39 -31.29 -7.80
CA ILE A 36 -0.51 -30.23 -7.27
C ILE A 36 0.23 -29.49 -8.39
N ALA A 37 0.95 -30.22 -9.24
CA ALA A 37 1.77 -29.59 -10.29
C ALA A 37 0.93 -29.05 -11.44
N ASP A 38 -0.14 -29.75 -11.84
CA ASP A 38 -1.14 -29.23 -12.79
C ASP A 38 -1.68 -27.86 -12.36
N GLY A 39 -2.25 -27.76 -11.15
CA GLY A 39 -2.79 -26.50 -10.65
C GLY A 39 -1.76 -25.37 -10.56
N ILE A 40 -0.53 -25.68 -10.14
CA ILE A 40 0.57 -24.72 -10.10
C ILE A 40 0.92 -24.22 -11.51
N TYR A 41 0.91 -25.09 -12.52
CA TYR A 41 1.32 -24.72 -13.87
C TYR A 41 0.28 -23.93 -14.66
N HIS A 42 -0.97 -23.88 -14.18
CA HIS A 42 -1.96 -22.90 -14.65
C HIS A 42 -1.80 -21.50 -14.06
N LEU A 43 -0.79 -21.26 -13.21
CA LEU A 43 -0.40 -19.90 -12.85
C LEU A 43 0.13 -19.16 -14.08
N GLY A 44 -0.38 -17.95 -14.32
CA GLY A 44 0.02 -17.09 -15.43
C GLY A 44 -0.99 -17.00 -16.58
N TYR A 45 -2.06 -17.79 -16.56
CA TYR A 45 -3.20 -17.57 -17.45
C TYR A 45 -4.11 -16.46 -16.93
N LYS A 46 -4.58 -15.60 -17.83
CA LYS A 46 -5.51 -14.52 -17.46
C LYS A 46 -6.89 -15.11 -17.16
N THR A 47 -7.32 -15.03 -15.90
CA THR A 47 -8.67 -15.43 -15.48
C THR A 47 -9.61 -14.24 -15.36
N THR A 48 -10.89 -14.44 -15.66
CA THR A 48 -11.99 -13.52 -15.32
C THR A 48 -12.79 -14.00 -14.11
N TYR A 49 -12.48 -15.20 -13.59
CA TYR A 49 -13.10 -15.76 -12.41
C TYR A 49 -12.44 -15.19 -11.16
N ARG A 50 -13.26 -14.93 -10.14
CA ARG A 50 -12.83 -14.33 -8.87
C ARG A 50 -11.84 -15.22 -8.11
N ASP A 51 -12.16 -16.50 -7.98
CA ASP A 51 -11.47 -17.40 -7.05
C ASP A 51 -10.73 -18.55 -7.75
N ASN A 52 -10.77 -18.60 -9.08
CA ASN A 52 -10.28 -19.74 -9.85
C ASN A 52 -9.33 -19.33 -10.97
N LEU A 53 -8.32 -20.18 -11.16
CA LEU A 53 -7.53 -20.18 -12.38
C LEU A 53 -8.37 -20.67 -13.55
N VAL A 54 -7.87 -20.41 -14.75
CA VAL A 54 -8.37 -20.99 -15.99
C VAL A 54 -7.32 -21.94 -16.56
N ASN A 55 -7.78 -22.99 -17.22
CA ASN A 55 -6.89 -23.81 -18.04
C ASN A 55 -6.57 -23.12 -19.38
N GLU A 56 -5.78 -23.79 -20.20
CA GLU A 56 -5.41 -23.40 -21.57
C GLU A 56 -6.61 -23.05 -22.47
N ASP A 57 -7.78 -23.66 -22.25
CA ASP A 57 -9.01 -23.42 -23.02
C ASP A 57 -9.87 -22.28 -22.47
N GLY A 58 -9.47 -21.67 -21.36
CA GLY A 58 -10.27 -20.69 -20.64
C GLY A 58 -11.39 -21.31 -19.78
N ASN A 59 -11.41 -22.63 -19.61
CA ASN A 59 -12.31 -23.32 -18.69
C ASN A 59 -11.85 -23.13 -17.24
N LYS A 60 -12.81 -23.13 -16.32
CA LYS A 60 -12.54 -22.98 -14.88
C LYS A 60 -11.71 -24.16 -14.38
N ASN A 61 -10.57 -23.87 -13.75
CA ASN A 61 -9.72 -24.86 -13.08
C ASN A 61 -9.71 -24.66 -11.55
N GLN A 62 -8.67 -25.14 -10.87
CA GLN A 62 -8.46 -25.06 -9.42
C GLN A 62 -8.62 -23.64 -8.86
N THR A 63 -8.90 -23.56 -7.56
CA THR A 63 -8.98 -22.28 -6.89
C THR A 63 -7.58 -21.71 -6.64
N PHE A 64 -7.47 -20.39 -6.50
CA PHE A 64 -6.23 -19.76 -6.04
C PHE A 64 -5.82 -20.27 -4.64
N GLU A 65 -6.78 -20.64 -3.79
CA GLU A 65 -6.54 -21.21 -2.47
C GLU A 65 -5.87 -22.59 -2.55
N ASP A 66 -6.37 -23.48 -3.40
CA ASP A 66 -5.81 -24.83 -3.60
C ASP A 66 -4.36 -24.75 -4.11
N VAL A 67 -4.10 -23.85 -5.07
CA VAL A 67 -2.76 -23.65 -5.63
C VAL A 67 -1.81 -23.01 -4.61
N ALA A 68 -2.28 -22.05 -3.82
CA ALA A 68 -1.49 -21.45 -2.75
C ALA A 68 -1.09 -22.50 -1.71
N TRP A 69 -2.02 -23.37 -1.31
CA TRP A 69 -1.75 -24.50 -0.42
C TRP A 69 -0.71 -25.47 -1.02
N GLY A 70 -0.85 -25.82 -2.30
CA GLY A 70 0.10 -26.67 -3.02
C GLY A 70 1.51 -26.08 -3.06
N LEU A 71 1.64 -24.77 -3.29
CA LEU A 71 2.91 -24.04 -3.26
C LEU A 71 3.51 -24.00 -1.85
N GLU A 72 2.72 -23.59 -0.85
CA GLU A 72 3.18 -23.46 0.54
C GLU A 72 3.80 -24.76 1.03
N ILE A 73 3.11 -25.86 0.77
CA ILE A 73 3.52 -27.18 1.21
C ILE A 73 4.76 -27.68 0.45
N SER A 74 4.79 -27.51 -0.88
CA SER A 74 5.92 -27.93 -1.71
C SER A 74 7.19 -27.14 -1.37
N LEU A 75 7.05 -25.88 -0.96
CA LEU A 75 8.15 -24.96 -0.69
C LEU A 75 8.41 -24.74 0.82
N LYS A 76 7.75 -25.49 1.70
CA LYS A 76 7.75 -25.24 3.15
C LYS A 76 9.14 -25.14 3.77
N GLU A 77 10.03 -26.07 3.44
CA GLU A 77 11.40 -26.07 3.98
C GLU A 77 12.23 -24.91 3.40
N ASP A 78 11.99 -24.53 2.15
CA ASP A 78 12.67 -23.40 1.50
C ASP A 78 12.19 -22.05 2.06
N ILE A 79 10.89 -21.92 2.33
CA ILE A 79 10.30 -20.78 3.04
C ILE A 79 10.90 -20.67 4.45
N LYS A 80 10.94 -21.76 5.21
CA LYS A 80 11.51 -21.79 6.57
C LYS A 80 13.01 -21.49 6.57
N ALA A 81 13.73 -21.92 5.54
CA ALA A 81 15.13 -21.60 5.34
C ALA A 81 15.37 -20.17 4.80
N GLY A 82 14.30 -19.43 4.50
CA GLY A 82 14.37 -18.05 4.00
C GLY A 82 14.94 -17.93 2.58
N LYS A 83 14.86 -18.99 1.77
CA LYS A 83 15.47 -19.02 0.42
C LYS A 83 14.84 -18.00 -0.54
N PHE A 84 13.58 -17.63 -0.32
CA PHE A 84 12.86 -16.65 -1.13
C PHE A 84 12.96 -15.22 -0.60
N ILE A 85 13.73 -14.99 0.48
CA ILE A 85 13.97 -13.65 0.98
C ILE A 85 14.91 -12.93 0.01
N ASN A 86 14.38 -11.93 -0.70
CA ASN A 86 15.20 -11.02 -1.47
C ASN A 86 15.86 -9.99 -0.53
N LYS A 87 17.12 -10.20 -0.17
CA LYS A 87 17.87 -9.31 0.75
C LYS A 87 18.13 -7.91 0.18
N GLU A 88 18.13 -7.78 -1.15
CA GLU A 88 18.29 -6.50 -1.82
C GLU A 88 16.98 -5.70 -1.81
N TYR A 89 15.85 -6.39 -1.65
CA TYR A 89 14.57 -5.74 -1.48
C TYR A 89 14.47 -5.15 -0.08
N LYS A 90 14.42 -3.82 -0.02
CA LYS A 90 14.20 -3.06 1.21
C LYS A 90 12.80 -2.46 1.19
N GLU A 91 12.06 -2.71 2.24
CA GLU A 91 10.79 -2.04 2.46
C GLU A 91 11.03 -0.55 2.73
N ILE A 92 10.08 0.27 2.33
CA ILE A 92 10.13 1.70 2.60
C ILE A 92 9.97 1.90 4.11
N VAL A 93 10.82 2.74 4.68
CA VAL A 93 10.79 3.05 6.12
C VAL A 93 10.69 4.55 6.30
N GLY A 94 9.99 4.96 7.36
CA GLY A 94 9.98 6.35 7.79
C GLY A 94 11.36 6.82 8.24
N THR A 95 11.76 8.03 7.88
CA THR A 95 13.11 8.59 8.11
C THR A 95 13.11 9.83 8.99
N THR A 96 11.95 10.32 9.42
CA THR A 96 11.85 11.59 10.15
C THR A 96 12.34 11.50 11.59
N GLY A 97 12.37 10.28 12.16
CA GLY A 97 12.67 10.05 13.57
C GLY A 97 11.52 10.47 14.49
N THR A 98 10.30 10.59 13.94
CA THR A 98 9.09 11.02 14.64
C THR A 98 7.99 9.98 14.51
N ALA A 99 6.92 10.13 15.29
CA ALA A 99 5.76 9.27 15.15
C ALA A 99 5.13 9.27 13.74
N MET A 100 5.34 10.31 12.90
CA MET A 100 4.87 10.33 11.51
C MET A 100 5.37 9.11 10.71
N ASP A 101 6.55 8.59 11.06
CA ASP A 101 7.14 7.40 10.45
C ASP A 101 6.24 6.15 10.56
N LYS A 102 5.27 6.14 11.48
CA LYS A 102 4.29 5.05 11.65
C LYS A 102 3.28 4.93 10.50
N ILE A 103 3.08 5.99 9.71
CA ILE A 103 2.19 5.93 8.53
C ILE A 103 2.73 4.95 7.49
N VAL A 104 4.05 4.96 7.26
CA VAL A 104 4.73 4.12 6.26
C VAL A 104 4.48 2.62 6.49
N PRO A 105 4.79 2.03 7.67
CA PRO A 105 4.46 0.63 7.92
C PRO A 105 2.96 0.37 8.04
N ALA A 106 2.14 1.37 8.37
CA ALA A 106 0.69 1.18 8.41
C ALA A 106 0.10 0.90 7.02
N ILE A 107 0.67 1.50 5.96
CA ILE A 107 0.28 1.22 4.57
C ILE A 107 0.45 -0.27 4.28
N PHE A 108 1.65 -0.82 4.56
CA PHE A 108 1.96 -2.23 4.27
C PHE A 108 1.20 -3.23 5.13
N ASN A 109 0.78 -2.85 6.34
CA ASN A 109 0.11 -3.75 7.28
C ASN A 109 -1.42 -3.61 7.26
N ASP A 110 -1.97 -2.72 6.44
CA ASP A 110 -3.42 -2.56 6.33
C ASP A 110 -4.02 -3.72 5.53
N GLU A 111 -4.80 -4.57 6.22
CA GLU A 111 -5.44 -5.74 5.61
C GLU A 111 -6.32 -5.39 4.42
N GLY A 112 -6.97 -4.23 4.46
CA GLY A 112 -7.84 -3.76 3.39
C GLY A 112 -7.07 -3.40 2.13
N LEU A 113 -5.94 -2.70 2.29
CA LEU A 113 -5.03 -2.38 1.18
C LEU A 113 -4.36 -3.64 0.63
N GLN A 114 -3.88 -4.55 1.49
CA GLN A 114 -3.27 -5.82 1.05
C GLN A 114 -4.19 -6.67 0.16
N LEU A 115 -5.51 -6.51 0.31
CA LEU A 115 -6.51 -7.24 -0.48
C LEU A 115 -6.87 -6.56 -1.81
N ARG A 116 -6.54 -5.28 -2.00
CA ARG A 116 -7.12 -4.44 -3.06
C ARG A 116 -6.09 -3.67 -3.87
N VAL A 117 -4.92 -3.43 -3.32
CA VAL A 117 -3.89 -2.59 -3.90
C VAL A 117 -2.65 -3.42 -4.19
N SER A 118 -2.00 -3.14 -5.31
CA SER A 118 -0.74 -3.80 -5.66
C SER A 118 0.38 -3.40 -4.70
N THR A 119 1.32 -4.31 -4.44
CA THR A 119 2.50 -4.00 -3.61
C THR A 119 3.30 -2.84 -4.19
N ASP A 120 3.36 -2.70 -5.52
CA ASP A 120 4.07 -1.59 -6.17
C ASP A 120 3.42 -0.24 -5.87
N ASP A 121 2.09 -0.15 -5.94
CA ASP A 121 1.34 1.05 -5.59
C ASP A 121 1.49 1.41 -4.11
N MET A 122 1.39 0.41 -3.22
CA MET A 122 1.64 0.59 -1.78
C MET A 122 3.05 1.14 -1.52
N ARG A 123 4.06 0.69 -2.27
CA ARG A 123 5.44 1.19 -2.14
C ARG A 123 5.58 2.63 -2.62
N VAL A 124 4.98 2.99 -3.76
CA VAL A 124 5.00 4.36 -4.26
C VAL A 124 4.32 5.29 -3.26
N ALA A 125 3.13 4.94 -2.76
CA ALA A 125 2.44 5.72 -1.75
C ALA A 125 3.25 5.84 -0.44
N ALA A 126 3.91 4.76 -0.01
CA ALA A 126 4.78 4.78 1.17
C ALA A 126 6.01 5.68 1.00
N GLN A 127 6.63 5.70 -0.19
CA GLN A 127 7.73 6.62 -0.51
C GLN A 127 7.27 8.06 -0.44
N ASN A 128 6.12 8.36 -1.06
CA ASN A 128 5.57 9.70 -1.09
C ASN A 128 5.14 10.17 0.29
N ALA A 129 4.44 9.34 1.06
CA ALA A 129 4.09 9.62 2.46
C ALA A 129 5.33 9.92 3.32
N ASN A 130 6.41 9.15 3.16
CA ASN A 130 7.65 9.44 3.86
C ASN A 130 8.23 10.82 3.48
N ARG A 131 8.28 11.13 2.18
CA ARG A 131 8.79 12.42 1.72
C ARG A 131 7.94 13.60 2.20
N MET A 132 6.61 13.47 2.19
CA MET A 132 5.71 14.47 2.74
C MET A 132 5.90 14.65 4.24
N ASN A 133 6.14 13.56 4.98
CA ASN A 133 6.47 13.63 6.40
C ASN A 133 7.79 14.36 6.66
N GLU A 134 8.82 14.13 5.83
CA GLU A 134 10.09 14.87 5.93
C GLU A 134 9.87 16.38 5.76
N LEU A 135 9.14 16.78 4.71
CA LEU A 135 8.81 18.18 4.43
C LEU A 135 7.95 18.80 5.53
N LEU A 136 7.00 18.05 6.10
CA LEU A 136 6.18 18.50 7.22
C LEU A 136 7.04 18.78 8.47
N ILE A 137 7.94 17.86 8.82
CA ILE A 137 8.83 18.01 9.97
C ILE A 137 9.85 19.13 9.76
N GLU A 138 10.33 19.32 8.53
CA GLU A 138 11.15 20.48 8.18
C GLU A 138 10.37 21.79 8.38
N ALA A 139 9.17 21.89 7.83
CA ALA A 139 8.32 23.07 7.96
C ALA A 139 7.98 23.39 9.42
N ILE A 140 7.76 22.38 10.27
CA ILE A 140 7.58 22.57 11.72
C ILE A 140 8.80 23.25 12.34
N LYS A 141 10.01 22.78 12.01
CA LYS A 141 11.27 23.32 12.55
C LYS A 141 11.53 24.75 12.06
N GLU A 142 11.37 24.99 10.76
CA GLU A 142 11.67 26.29 10.14
C GLU A 142 10.68 27.38 10.55
N THR A 143 9.42 27.01 10.83
CA THR A 143 8.42 27.97 11.29
C THR A 143 8.41 28.15 12.80
N GLY A 144 9.03 27.27 13.58
CA GLY A 144 9.00 27.31 15.04
C GLY A 144 7.60 27.12 15.64
N VAL A 145 6.69 26.47 14.90
CA VAL A 145 5.34 26.20 15.39
C VAL A 145 5.37 25.16 16.51
N ALA A 146 4.37 25.22 17.40
CA ALA A 146 4.26 24.35 18.58
C ALA A 146 5.46 24.44 19.57
N GLU A 147 6.11 25.61 19.65
CA GLU A 147 7.09 25.96 20.70
C GLU A 147 6.54 25.75 22.11
N ASP A 148 5.24 25.96 22.31
CA ASP A 148 4.51 25.74 23.55
C ASP A 148 4.10 24.27 23.76
N LYS A 149 4.63 23.36 22.95
CA LYS A 149 4.34 21.92 22.92
C LYS A 149 2.91 21.60 22.50
N PHE A 150 2.28 22.50 21.74
CA PHE A 150 0.93 22.33 21.25
C PHE A 150 0.74 22.95 19.87
N PHE A 151 0.13 22.21 18.94
CA PHE A 151 -0.29 22.78 17.66
C PHE A 151 -1.63 23.50 17.82
N SER A 152 -1.61 24.83 17.69
CA SER A 152 -2.81 25.66 17.57
C SER A 152 -3.31 25.73 16.12
N ILE A 153 -4.49 26.31 15.90
CA ILE A 153 -5.01 26.57 14.55
C ILE A 153 -4.06 27.51 13.76
N ASP A 154 -3.49 28.50 14.44
CA ASP A 154 -2.60 29.47 13.78
C ASP A 154 -1.25 28.83 13.43
N ASP A 155 -0.78 27.87 14.22
CA ASP A 155 0.37 27.03 13.87
C ASP A 155 0.13 26.26 12.57
N ILE A 156 -1.04 25.61 12.43
CA ILE A 156 -1.35 24.85 11.21
C ILE A 156 -1.48 25.77 9.99
N LYS A 157 -2.02 26.98 10.15
CA LYS A 157 -2.06 27.97 9.06
C LYS A 157 -0.65 28.38 8.64
N LYS A 158 0.23 28.67 9.60
CA LYS A 158 1.62 29.03 9.34
C LYS A 158 2.38 27.89 8.67
N LEU A 159 2.14 26.66 9.11
CA LEU A 159 2.69 25.45 8.52
C LEU A 159 2.22 25.28 7.07
N ASN A 160 0.92 25.47 6.80
CA ASN A 160 0.38 25.42 5.45
C ASN A 160 0.98 26.50 4.54
N GLU A 161 1.09 27.74 5.04
CA GLU A 161 1.69 28.84 4.29
C GLU A 161 3.14 28.55 3.91
N TYR A 162 3.91 27.96 4.83
CA TYR A 162 5.29 27.55 4.56
C TYR A 162 5.36 26.48 3.47
N LEU A 163 4.53 25.44 3.55
CA LEU A 163 4.50 24.37 2.56
C LEU A 163 4.07 24.87 1.18
N VAL A 164 3.03 25.72 1.11
CA VAL A 164 2.62 26.37 -0.15
C VAL A 164 3.75 27.23 -0.72
N THR A 165 4.44 27.99 0.12
CA THR A 165 5.46 28.94 -0.35
C THR A 165 6.71 28.23 -0.89
N ASN A 166 7.09 27.12 -0.28
CA ASN A 166 8.38 26.48 -0.56
C ASN A 166 8.25 25.18 -1.38
N TYR A 167 7.11 24.49 -1.28
CA TYR A 167 6.97 23.10 -1.73
C TYR A 167 5.68 22.83 -2.53
N GLU A 168 4.89 23.84 -2.94
CA GLU A 168 3.60 23.63 -3.63
C GLU A 168 3.66 22.57 -4.75
N ALA A 169 4.64 22.67 -5.66
CA ALA A 169 4.75 21.75 -6.78
C ALA A 169 5.18 20.32 -6.35
N GLU A 170 6.20 20.20 -5.50
CA GLU A 170 6.67 18.90 -5.00
C GLU A 170 5.59 18.23 -4.14
N TRP A 171 4.93 19.00 -3.28
CA TRP A 171 3.87 18.51 -2.42
C TRP A 171 2.68 17.98 -3.21
N ALA A 172 2.26 18.67 -4.27
CA ALA A 172 1.19 18.20 -5.15
C ALA A 172 1.56 16.91 -5.89
N GLU A 173 2.80 16.76 -6.36
CA GLU A 173 3.28 15.53 -6.99
C GLU A 173 3.30 14.35 -6.01
N LEU A 174 3.74 14.60 -4.77
CA LEU A 174 3.79 13.59 -3.72
C LEU A 174 2.40 13.19 -3.22
N HIS A 175 1.50 14.14 -3.01
CA HIS A 175 0.12 13.86 -2.60
C HIS A 175 -0.61 13.08 -3.70
N GLY A 176 -0.41 13.50 -4.94
CA GLY A 176 -1.01 12.89 -6.11
C GLY A 176 -2.36 13.50 -6.46
N ASP A 177 -3.01 12.84 -7.40
CA ASP A 177 -4.29 13.22 -7.98
C ASP A 177 -5.03 11.91 -8.30
N ASP A 178 -6.35 11.91 -8.13
CA ASP A 178 -7.28 10.82 -8.45
C ASP A 178 -8.10 11.10 -9.73
N GLU A 179 -7.85 12.22 -10.44
CA GLU A 179 -8.50 12.52 -11.71
C GLU A 179 -7.98 11.67 -12.89
N LYS A 180 -8.89 11.36 -13.84
CA LYS A 180 -8.61 10.82 -15.20
C LYS A 180 -7.99 9.42 -15.26
N ASP A 181 -8.49 8.51 -14.43
CA ASP A 181 -8.21 7.07 -14.46
C ASP A 181 -6.75 6.69 -14.09
N ALA A 182 -5.96 7.61 -13.54
CA ALA A 182 -4.57 7.35 -13.14
C ALA A 182 -4.23 7.99 -11.81
N GLU A 183 -4.41 7.24 -10.73
CA GLU A 183 -3.95 7.63 -9.41
C GLU A 183 -2.42 7.77 -9.38
N THR A 184 -1.94 8.85 -8.78
CA THR A 184 -0.52 9.13 -8.60
C THR A 184 -0.20 9.41 -7.14
N GLY A 185 1.08 9.64 -6.82
CA GLY A 185 1.44 10.08 -5.47
C GLY A 185 1.03 9.12 -4.35
N PHE A 186 0.47 9.69 -3.29
CA PHE A 186 -0.16 9.01 -2.17
C PHE A 186 -1.58 8.52 -2.51
N HIS A 187 -2.25 9.12 -3.49
CA HIS A 187 -3.61 8.75 -3.90
C HIS A 187 -3.74 7.34 -4.49
N ARG A 188 -2.63 6.68 -4.86
CA ARG A 188 -2.59 5.25 -5.25
C ARG A 188 -3.11 4.24 -4.21
N ILE A 189 -3.36 4.70 -2.98
CA ILE A 189 -3.93 3.87 -1.90
C ILE A 189 -5.16 4.51 -1.27
N GLN A 190 -5.52 5.73 -1.71
CA GLN A 190 -6.54 6.52 -1.07
C GLN A 190 -7.90 6.03 -1.57
N ASN A 191 -8.82 5.78 -0.63
CA ASN A 191 -10.12 5.16 -0.90
C ASN A 191 -10.09 3.72 -1.46
N ASP A 192 -8.93 3.07 -1.53
CA ASP A 192 -8.79 1.68 -2.01
C ASP A 192 -8.98 0.61 -0.94
N GLY A 193 -9.83 0.92 0.04
CA GLY A 193 -10.28 -0.05 1.04
C GLY A 193 -9.41 -0.16 2.27
N ALA A 194 -8.52 0.79 2.56
CA ALA A 194 -7.84 0.88 3.84
C ALA A 194 -8.82 0.76 5.04
N VAL A 195 -8.47 -0.01 6.06
CA VAL A 195 -9.32 -0.27 7.24
C VAL A 195 -8.72 0.14 8.58
N SER A 196 -7.42 0.42 8.61
CA SER A 196 -6.69 0.84 9.81
C SER A 196 -7.29 2.10 10.38
N ARG A 197 -7.35 2.18 11.72
CA ARG A 197 -7.94 3.31 12.42
C ARG A 197 -7.04 3.89 13.49
N LEU A 198 -7.11 5.20 13.63
CA LEU A 198 -6.61 5.93 14.79
C LEU A 198 -7.74 6.82 15.31
N ASP A 199 -8.01 6.73 16.61
CA ASP A 199 -9.04 7.53 17.29
C ASP A 199 -10.43 7.45 16.61
N GLY A 200 -10.78 6.25 16.12
CA GLY A 200 -12.05 5.99 15.44
C GLY A 200 -12.12 6.41 13.97
N HIS A 201 -11.14 7.17 13.47
CA HIS A 201 -11.04 7.61 12.08
C HIS A 201 -10.15 6.69 11.25
N ASN A 202 -10.39 6.63 9.94
CA ASN A 202 -9.52 5.89 9.02
C ASN A 202 -8.13 6.54 9.00
N LEU A 203 -7.09 5.75 9.24
CA LEU A 203 -5.72 6.27 9.34
C LEU A 203 -5.24 6.82 7.99
N ILE A 204 -5.51 6.11 6.90
CA ILE A 204 -5.04 6.48 5.55
C ILE A 204 -5.99 7.50 4.92
N ASN A 205 -7.27 7.13 4.75
CA ASN A 205 -8.28 7.91 4.01
C ASN A 205 -8.83 9.12 4.76
N THR A 206 -8.42 9.36 6.00
CA THR A 206 -8.94 10.51 6.77
C THR A 206 -7.83 11.27 7.48
N ILE A 207 -6.99 10.58 8.25
CA ILE A 207 -5.96 11.26 9.04
C ILE A 207 -4.76 11.63 8.15
N ALA A 208 -4.12 10.65 7.51
CA ALA A 208 -2.95 10.91 6.67
C ALA A 208 -3.31 11.82 5.50
N ASP A 209 -4.34 11.44 4.71
CA ASP A 209 -4.84 12.27 3.62
C ASP A 209 -5.28 13.67 4.09
N GLY A 210 -5.96 13.76 5.24
CA GLY A 210 -6.37 15.03 5.83
C GLY A 210 -5.21 15.94 6.26
N ILE A 211 -4.11 15.37 6.77
CA ILE A 211 -2.86 16.10 7.06
C ILE A 211 -2.18 16.51 5.75
N TYR A 212 -2.18 15.65 4.73
CA TYR A 212 -1.54 15.88 3.45
C TYR A 212 -2.25 16.89 2.55
N HIS A 213 -3.48 17.29 2.88
CA HIS A 213 -4.11 18.49 2.32
C HIS A 213 -3.50 19.82 2.80
N LEU A 214 -2.52 19.78 3.71
CA LEU A 214 -1.58 20.91 3.84
C LEU A 214 -0.84 21.11 2.51
N GLY A 215 -0.14 22.23 2.34
CA GLY A 215 0.58 22.51 1.09
C GLY A 215 -0.29 23.01 -0.07
N TYR A 216 -1.62 23.01 0.08
CA TYR A 216 -2.55 23.61 -0.87
C TYR A 216 -3.02 25.00 -0.43
N LYS A 217 -3.08 25.93 -1.39
CA LYS A 217 -3.54 27.29 -1.14
C LYS A 217 -5.05 27.32 -0.93
N THR A 218 -5.47 27.58 0.30
CA THR A 218 -6.88 27.77 0.64
C THR A 218 -7.30 29.23 0.71
N LYS A 219 -8.51 29.53 0.24
CA LYS A 219 -9.19 30.83 0.42
C LYS A 219 -10.07 30.89 1.67
N TYR A 220 -10.18 29.78 2.39
CA TYR A 220 -11.04 29.64 3.56
C TYR A 220 -10.23 29.90 4.84
N SER A 221 -10.85 30.57 5.82
CA SER A 221 -10.18 30.92 7.09
C SER A 221 -10.09 29.77 8.08
N ASP A 222 -10.90 28.72 7.89
CA ASP A 222 -11.09 27.61 8.81
C ASP A 222 -10.84 26.22 8.20
N ARG A 223 -10.66 26.14 6.87
CA ARG A 223 -10.58 24.86 6.14
C ARG A 223 -9.46 24.83 5.11
N LEU A 224 -8.89 23.64 4.95
CA LEU A 224 -8.03 23.27 3.85
C LEU A 224 -8.87 23.00 2.60
N VAL A 225 -8.18 22.91 1.47
CA VAL A 225 -8.73 22.45 0.20
C VAL A 225 -7.98 21.21 -0.25
N ASN A 226 -8.62 20.37 -1.06
CA ASN A 226 -7.92 19.31 -1.79
C ASN A 226 -7.23 19.86 -3.04
N GLU A 227 -6.55 18.98 -3.76
CA GLU A 227 -5.91 19.17 -5.06
C GLU A 227 -6.81 19.86 -6.10
N ASP A 228 -8.12 19.60 -6.09
CA ASP A 228 -9.10 20.25 -6.98
C ASP A 228 -9.58 21.64 -6.51
N GLY A 229 -9.16 22.06 -5.31
CA GLY A 229 -9.66 23.27 -4.67
C GLY A 229 -11.03 23.11 -3.98
N ASN A 230 -11.52 21.88 -3.81
CA ASN A 230 -12.73 21.56 -3.03
C ASN A 230 -12.44 21.62 -1.53
N LYS A 231 -13.46 21.98 -0.73
CA LYS A 231 -13.28 22.11 0.73
C LYS A 231 -12.98 20.76 1.39
N ASN A 232 -11.88 20.68 2.14
CA ASN A 232 -11.49 19.49 2.88
C ASN A 232 -11.38 19.76 4.40
N GLN A 233 -10.52 19.05 5.13
CA GLN A 233 -10.43 19.08 6.59
C GLN A 233 -10.28 20.50 7.16
N THR A 234 -10.72 20.68 8.40
CA THR A 234 -10.53 21.96 9.11
C THR A 234 -9.10 22.05 9.62
N PHE A 235 -8.58 23.28 9.76
CA PHE A 235 -7.29 23.49 10.44
C PHE A 235 -7.30 22.94 11.87
N TYR A 236 -8.46 22.95 12.53
CA TYR A 236 -8.65 22.37 13.86
C TYR A 236 -8.47 20.84 13.85
N SER A 237 -9.04 20.13 12.87
CA SER A 237 -8.89 18.67 12.75
C SER A 237 -7.42 18.28 12.58
N VAL A 238 -6.70 18.99 11.71
CA VAL A 238 -5.27 18.74 11.47
C VAL A 238 -4.44 19.06 12.72
N ALA A 239 -4.72 20.18 13.41
CA ALA A 239 -4.09 20.51 14.68
C ALA A 239 -4.29 19.39 15.72
N TYR A 240 -5.52 18.88 15.82
CA TYR A 240 -5.85 17.78 16.72
C TYR A 240 -5.05 16.51 16.39
N TRP A 241 -5.01 16.10 15.13
CA TRP A 241 -4.27 14.90 14.74
C TRP A 241 -2.76 15.03 14.92
N LEU A 242 -2.16 16.17 14.58
CA LEU A 242 -0.72 16.38 14.81
C LEU A 242 -0.38 16.38 16.30
N ASN A 243 -1.19 17.02 17.14
CA ASN A 243 -1.02 16.94 18.60
C ASN A 243 -1.10 15.50 19.14
N LYS A 244 -1.93 14.64 18.51
CA LYS A 244 -2.05 13.22 18.89
C LYS A 244 -0.88 12.39 18.39
N TYR A 245 -0.51 12.55 17.12
CA TYR A 245 0.53 11.74 16.49
C TYR A 245 1.89 12.05 17.11
N LEU A 246 2.21 13.35 17.23
CA LEU A 246 3.50 13.85 17.70
C LEU A 246 3.54 14.16 19.20
N GLN A 247 2.63 13.58 19.99
CA GLN A 247 2.49 13.89 21.41
C GLN A 247 3.81 13.71 22.18
N ASP A 248 4.53 12.63 21.89
CA ASP A 248 5.80 12.32 22.55
C ASP A 248 6.90 13.31 22.13
N GLU A 249 7.00 13.60 20.83
CA GLU A 249 7.96 14.58 20.31
C GLU A 249 7.69 16.00 20.85
N LEU A 250 6.43 16.39 21.01
CA LEU A 250 6.02 17.65 21.63
C LEU A 250 6.40 17.68 23.11
N ALA A 251 6.09 16.62 23.87
CA ALA A 251 6.41 16.53 25.29
C ALA A 251 7.92 16.64 25.56
N ASP A 252 8.72 15.95 24.75
CA ASP A 252 10.18 15.93 24.83
C ASP A 252 10.85 17.19 24.25
N GLY A 253 10.12 18.01 23.48
CA GLY A 253 10.66 19.16 22.77
C GLY A 253 11.57 18.77 21.59
N ARG A 254 11.36 17.59 20.99
CA ARG A 254 12.18 17.09 19.86
C ARG A 254 11.85 17.76 18.52
N LEU A 255 10.70 18.45 18.43
CA LEU A 255 10.25 19.14 17.22
C LEU A 255 10.83 20.54 17.05
N VAL A 256 11.23 21.19 18.14
CA VAL A 256 11.68 22.58 18.15
C VAL A 256 13.11 22.59 18.70
N LYS A 257 14.07 22.97 17.87
CA LYS A 257 15.48 23.10 18.24
C LYS A 257 15.91 24.56 18.19
#